data_AF-A0A5E6NV07-F1
#
_entry.id   AF-A0A5E6NV07-F1
#
_cell.length_a   1.000
_cell.length_b   1.000
_cell.length_c   1.000
_cell.angle_alpha   90.00
_cell.angle_beta   90.00
_cell.angle_gamma   90.00
#
_symmetry.space_group_name_H-M   'P 1'
#
loop_
_entity.id
_entity.type
_entity.pdbx_description
1 polymer ?
#
loop_
_entity_poly.entity_id
_entity_poly.type
_entity_poly.pdbx_seq_one_letter_code
_entity_poly.pdbx_strand_id
1 'polypeptide(L)'
;MKKKNLFLLFLVFSSVALSNFKFPNEAQQGTIFLNIERYKDSGLKSFVTTCKTRLECYKKIQWGIKTGRFVYCKKVTMVINNHIVWGIDFEHNAVWRARQQRKIWGDEDF
;
A
#
# COMPACT_ATOMS: atom_id res chain seq x y z
N MET A 1 7.91 6.53 41.18
CA MET A 1 7.44 6.70 39.78
C MET A 1 8.63 6.74 38.82
N LYS A 2 8.89 5.70 38.01
CA LYS A 2 9.85 5.71 36.88
C LYS A 2 9.74 4.39 36.09
N LYS A 3 8.58 4.12 35.45
CA LYS A 3 8.38 2.95 34.57
C LYS A 3 7.39 3.24 33.42
N LYS A 4 7.50 4.39 32.75
CA LYS A 4 6.64 4.72 31.59
C LYS A 4 7.37 4.90 30.25
N ASN A 5 8.71 5.00 30.25
CA ASN A 5 9.45 5.29 29.00
C ASN A 5 9.97 4.05 28.25
N LEU A 6 9.91 2.85 28.83
CA LEU A 6 10.46 1.65 28.18
C LEU A 6 9.49 0.99 27.19
N PHE A 7 8.18 1.15 27.41
CA PHE A 7 7.14 0.52 26.57
C PHE A 7 6.98 1.21 25.20
N LEU A 8 7.26 2.52 25.14
CA LEU A 8 7.17 3.31 23.91
C LEU A 8 8.28 2.99 22.90
N LEU A 9 9.44 2.53 23.36
CA LEU A 9 10.54 2.12 22.47
C LEU A 9 10.23 0.79 21.75
N PHE A 10 9.56 -0.16 22.40
CA PHE A 10 9.29 -1.49 21.84
C PHE A 10 8.32 -1.49 20.64
N LEU A 11 7.41 -0.51 20.59
CA LEU A 11 6.42 -0.40 19.50
C LEU A 11 6.99 0.20 18.21
N VAL A 12 8.13 0.89 18.27
CA VAL A 12 8.74 1.52 17.08
C VAL A 12 9.66 0.53 16.33
N PHE A 13 10.26 -0.43 17.02
CA PHE A 13 11.16 -1.42 16.39
C PHE A 13 10.46 -2.55 15.65
N SER A 14 9.20 -2.84 15.97
CA SER A 14 8.45 -3.97 15.37
C SER A 14 7.99 -3.69 13.94
N SER A 15 7.82 -2.42 13.54
CA SER A 15 7.35 -2.07 12.20
C SER A 15 8.45 -2.09 11.13
N VAL A 16 9.72 -1.96 11.51
CA VAL A 16 10.85 -2.06 10.56
C VAL A 16 11.17 -3.53 10.24
N ALA A 17 11.16 -4.41 11.26
CA ALA A 17 11.50 -5.83 11.11
C ALA A 17 10.55 -6.59 10.17
N LEU A 18 9.24 -6.30 10.22
CA LEU A 18 8.25 -6.96 9.37
C LEU A 18 8.43 -6.65 7.87
N SER A 19 8.98 -5.47 7.57
CA SER A 19 9.16 -5.01 6.19
C SER A 19 10.34 -5.68 5.48
N ASN A 20 11.40 -6.02 6.22
CA ASN A 20 12.57 -6.74 5.71
C ASN A 20 12.29 -8.23 5.47
N PHE A 21 11.39 -8.84 6.23
CA PHE A 21 11.04 -10.26 6.06
C PHE A 21 10.19 -10.51 4.80
N LYS A 22 9.33 -9.56 4.42
CA LYS A 22 8.43 -9.69 3.26
C LYS A 22 9.13 -9.45 1.92
N PHE A 23 10.26 -8.74 1.93
CA PHE A 23 11.04 -8.43 0.74
C PHE A 23 12.52 -8.62 1.05
N PRO A 24 13.04 -9.87 0.96
CA PRO A 24 14.46 -10.10 1.14
C PRO A 24 15.27 -9.22 0.19
N ASN A 25 16.40 -8.74 0.67
CA ASN A 25 17.29 -7.79 0.01
C ASN A 25 18.14 -8.51 -1.06
N GLU A 26 17.50 -9.33 -1.88
CA GLU A 26 18.15 -9.94 -3.05
C GLU A 26 18.40 -8.85 -4.09
N ALA A 27 19.52 -8.97 -4.81
CA ALA A 27 19.88 -8.06 -5.89
C ALA A 27 18.76 -8.04 -6.93
N GLN A 28 17.92 -7.01 -6.87
CA GLN A 28 16.79 -6.86 -7.78
C GLN A 28 17.30 -6.53 -9.19
N GLN A 29 17.19 -7.50 -10.11
CA GLN A 29 17.45 -7.25 -11.52
C GLN A 29 16.20 -6.68 -12.20
N GLY A 30 16.28 -5.42 -12.62
CA GLY A 30 15.27 -4.76 -13.45
C GLY A 30 14.54 -3.59 -12.79
N THR A 31 13.97 -2.70 -13.60
CA THR A 31 13.13 -1.59 -13.15
C THR A 31 11.82 -2.13 -12.57
N ILE A 32 11.44 -1.64 -11.40
CA ILE A 32 10.17 -1.96 -10.77
C ILE A 32 9.16 -0.92 -11.20
N PHE A 33 8.10 -1.36 -11.87
CA PHE A 33 6.95 -0.54 -12.18
C PHE A 33 5.83 -0.81 -11.17
N LEU A 34 5.23 0.25 -10.67
CA LEU A 34 4.05 0.24 -9.82
C LEU A 34 2.88 0.78 -10.63
N ASN A 35 2.05 -0.12 -11.13
CA ASN A 35 0.86 0.23 -11.90
C ASN A 35 -0.29 0.46 -10.93
N ILE A 36 -0.90 1.64 -11.01
CA ILE A 36 -1.99 2.07 -10.14
C ILE A 36 -3.22 2.27 -11.02
N GLU A 37 -4.13 1.31 -10.95
CA GLU A 37 -5.43 1.32 -11.64
C GLU A 37 -6.46 1.98 -10.73
N ARG A 38 -7.17 2.97 -11.26
CA ARG A 38 -8.25 3.69 -10.57
C ARG A 38 -9.60 3.36 -11.18
N TYR A 39 -10.68 3.55 -10.42
CA TYR A 39 -12.02 3.44 -10.96
C TYR A 39 -12.29 4.53 -11.99
N LYS A 40 -12.94 4.18 -13.10
CA LYS A 40 -13.18 5.11 -14.23
C LYS A 40 -14.10 6.27 -13.85
N ASP A 41 -15.08 6.01 -12.99
CA ASP A 41 -16.07 6.97 -12.47
C ASP A 41 -15.47 7.99 -11.49
N SER A 42 -14.30 7.73 -10.91
CA SER A 42 -13.63 8.66 -9.99
C SER A 42 -13.12 9.96 -10.65
N GLY A 43 -13.11 10.04 -11.99
CA GLY A 43 -12.52 11.16 -12.74
C GLY A 43 -10.99 11.23 -12.68
N LEU A 44 -10.34 10.31 -11.97
CA LEU A 44 -8.89 10.25 -11.80
C LEU A 44 -8.26 9.27 -12.79
N LYS A 45 -7.21 9.71 -13.49
CA LYS A 45 -6.44 8.83 -14.37
C LYS A 45 -5.65 7.78 -13.59
N SER A 46 -5.67 6.55 -14.09
CA SER A 46 -4.70 5.50 -13.76
C SER A 46 -3.29 5.95 -14.17
N PHE A 47 -2.28 5.50 -13.45
CA PHE A 47 -0.90 5.92 -13.72
C PHE A 47 0.11 4.85 -13.31
N VAL A 48 1.32 4.98 -13.83
CA VAL A 48 2.46 4.11 -13.52
C VAL A 48 3.54 4.95 -12.87
N THR A 49 4.16 4.43 -11.82
CA THR A 49 5.35 5.04 -11.20
C THR A 49 6.43 3.98 -11.02
N THR A 50 7.68 4.40 -10.80
CA THR A 50 8.80 3.48 -10.61
C THR A 50 9.28 3.48 -9.16
N CYS A 51 9.95 2.40 -8.78
CA CYS A 51 10.59 2.25 -7.47
C CYS A 51 12.00 1.68 -7.64
N LYS A 52 12.92 2.09 -6.76
CA LYS A 52 14.28 1.52 -6.71
C LYS A 52 14.29 0.13 -6.07
N THR A 53 13.42 -0.10 -5.09
CA THR A 53 13.31 -1.38 -4.38
C THR A 53 11.85 -1.79 -4.15
N ARG A 54 11.59 -3.10 -3.96
CA ARG A 54 10.24 -3.58 -3.58
C ARG A 54 9.75 -2.91 -2.29
N LEU A 55 10.66 -2.71 -1.34
CA LEU A 55 10.38 -2.04 -0.07
C LEU A 55 9.94 -0.58 -0.27
N GLU A 56 10.59 0.17 -1.16
CA GLU A 56 10.17 1.53 -1.51
C GLU A 56 8.76 1.54 -2.09
N CYS A 57 8.49 0.63 -3.03
CA CYS A 57 7.17 0.43 -3.62
C CYS A 57 6.11 0.13 -2.56
N TYR A 58 6.40 -0.78 -1.65
CA TYR A 58 5.51 -1.12 -0.55
C TYR A 58 5.24 0.07 0.38
N LYS A 59 6.26 0.86 0.73
CA LYS A 59 6.11 2.08 1.52
C LYS A 59 5.24 3.13 0.83
N LYS A 60 5.39 3.32 -0.50
CA LYS A 60 4.51 4.21 -1.29
C LYS A 60 3.04 3.77 -1.23
N ILE A 61 2.79 2.48 -1.34
CA ILE A 61 1.44 1.91 -1.22
C ILE A 61 0.87 2.15 0.17
N GLN A 62 1.64 1.81 1.22
CA GLN A 62 1.19 2.02 2.61
C GLN A 62 0.88 3.49 2.89
N TRP A 63 1.71 4.40 2.39
CA TRP A 63 1.47 5.83 2.52
C TRP A 63 0.22 6.28 1.74
N GLY A 64 0.01 5.79 0.52
CA GLY A 64 -1.18 6.06 -0.29
C GLY A 64 -2.48 5.58 0.38
N ILE A 65 -2.42 4.41 1.02
CA ILE A 65 -3.51 3.87 1.85
C ILE A 65 -3.76 4.77 3.07
N LYS A 66 -2.72 5.09 3.84
CA LYS A 66 -2.82 5.87 5.08
C LYS A 66 -3.39 7.27 4.83
N THR A 67 -2.94 7.94 3.77
CA THR A 67 -3.37 9.29 3.40
C THR A 67 -4.71 9.34 2.67
N GLY A 68 -5.29 8.18 2.32
CA GLY A 68 -6.53 8.13 1.54
C GLY A 68 -6.35 8.42 0.05
N ARG A 69 -5.13 8.60 -0.45
CA ARG A 69 -4.86 8.78 -1.90
C ARG A 69 -5.27 7.56 -2.73
N PHE A 70 -5.42 6.40 -2.09
CA PHE A 70 -5.84 5.15 -2.74
C PHE A 70 -7.34 4.86 -2.60
N VAL A 71 -8.14 5.81 -2.10
CA VAL A 71 -9.60 5.67 -1.96
C VAL A 71 -10.32 5.49 -3.31
N TYR A 72 -9.70 5.83 -4.42
CA TYR A 72 -10.24 5.56 -5.76
C TYR A 72 -9.41 4.55 -6.55
N CYS A 73 -8.49 3.86 -5.88
CA CYS A 73 -7.72 2.79 -6.52
C CYS A 73 -8.53 1.51 -6.54
N LYS A 74 -8.59 0.90 -7.72
CA LYS A 74 -9.18 -0.41 -8.00
C LYS A 74 -8.17 -1.53 -7.82
N LYS A 75 -6.94 -1.31 -8.31
CA LYS A 75 -5.88 -2.31 -8.27
C LYS A 75 -4.51 -1.65 -8.26
N VAL A 76 -3.57 -2.25 -7.55
CA VAL A 76 -2.16 -1.84 -7.62
C VAL A 76 -1.30 -3.08 -7.84
N THR A 77 -0.43 -3.05 -8.85
CA THR A 77 0.47 -4.16 -9.18
C THR A 77 1.92 -3.69 -9.26
N MET A 78 2.83 -4.48 -8.71
CA MET A 78 4.27 -4.33 -8.91
C MET A 78 4.70 -5.27 -10.03
N VAL A 79 5.37 -4.72 -11.04
CA VAL A 79 5.85 -5.42 -12.22
C VAL A 79 7.37 -5.31 -12.29
N ILE A 80 8.05 -6.43 -12.51
CA ILE A 80 9.50 -6.51 -12.71
C ILE A 80 9.72 -7.39 -13.95
N ASN A 81 10.52 -6.92 -14.90
CA ASN A 81 10.80 -7.65 -16.16
C ASN A 81 9.52 -8.15 -16.84
N ASN A 82 8.50 -7.30 -16.92
CA ASN A 82 7.17 -7.59 -17.48
C ASN A 82 6.34 -8.66 -16.72
N HIS A 83 6.78 -9.13 -15.55
CA HIS A 83 6.02 -10.05 -14.71
C HIS A 83 5.44 -9.37 -13.48
N ILE A 84 4.18 -9.64 -13.17
CA ILE A 84 3.55 -9.19 -11.92
C ILE A 84 4.16 -10.02 -10.78
N VAL A 85 4.85 -9.35 -9.87
CA VAL A 85 5.51 -10.01 -8.72
C VAL A 85 4.74 -9.82 -7.41
N TRP A 86 3.86 -8.83 -7.37
CA TRP A 86 3.00 -8.53 -6.23
C TRP A 86 1.82 -7.68 -6.67
N GLY A 87 0.69 -7.82 -6.00
CA GLY A 87 -0.45 -6.93 -6.23
C GLY A 87 -1.40 -6.89 -5.05
N ILE A 88 -2.19 -5.83 -5.00
CA ILE A 88 -3.38 -5.71 -4.17
C ILE A 88 -4.57 -5.34 -5.06
N ASP A 89 -5.60 -6.15 -4.97
CA ASP A 89 -6.90 -5.88 -5.56
C ASP A 89 -7.76 -5.21 -4.50
N PHE A 90 -8.08 -3.94 -4.73
CA PHE A 90 -8.87 -3.13 -3.81
C PHE A 90 -10.37 -3.27 -4.07
N GLU A 91 -10.75 -3.60 -5.30
CA GLU A 91 -12.14 -3.79 -5.73
C GLU A 91 -12.77 -5.01 -5.08
N HIS A 92 -12.01 -6.11 -5.03
CA HIS A 92 -12.49 -7.38 -4.47
C HIS A 92 -12.11 -7.59 -3.00
N ASN A 93 -11.42 -6.64 -2.37
CA ASN A 93 -11.09 -6.71 -0.94
C ASN A 93 -12.23 -6.14 -0.09
N ALA A 94 -12.98 -7.02 0.58
CA ALA A 94 -14.16 -6.64 1.37
C ALA A 94 -13.85 -5.58 2.45
N VAL A 95 -12.72 -5.72 3.16
CA VAL A 95 -12.30 -4.76 4.21
C VAL A 95 -12.00 -3.39 3.60
N TRP A 96 -11.34 -3.38 2.45
CA TRP A 96 -11.01 -2.15 1.76
C TRP A 96 -12.24 -1.47 1.16
N ARG A 97 -13.14 -2.25 0.56
CA ARG A 97 -14.42 -1.77 0.02
C ARG A 97 -15.28 -1.12 1.11
N ALA A 98 -15.40 -1.77 2.28
CA ALA A 98 -16.08 -1.18 3.43
C ALA A 98 -15.42 0.13 3.90
N ARG A 99 -14.08 0.18 3.92
CA ARG A 99 -13.33 1.39 4.29
C ARG A 99 -13.47 2.52 3.26
N GLN A 100 -13.57 2.19 1.98
CA GLN A 100 -13.82 3.17 0.91
C GLN A 100 -15.25 3.67 0.97
N GLN A 101 -16.25 2.81 1.17
CA GLN A 101 -17.66 3.22 1.26
C GLN A 101 -17.86 4.30 2.32
N ARG A 102 -17.35 4.07 3.55
CA ARG A 102 -17.42 5.08 4.62
C ARG A 102 -16.70 6.39 4.31
N LYS A 103 -15.61 6.35 3.53
CA LYS A 103 -14.81 7.54 3.19
C LYS A 103 -15.35 8.33 1.99
N ILE A 104 -15.98 7.66 1.03
CA ILE A 104 -16.51 8.26 -0.20
C ILE A 104 -17.94 8.72 0.01
N TRP A 105 -18.76 7.89 0.65
CA TRP A 105 -20.21 8.08 0.75
C TRP A 105 -20.68 8.47 2.15
N GLY A 106 -19.78 8.50 3.14
CA GLY A 106 -20.14 8.69 4.56
C GLY A 106 -20.68 7.40 5.19
N ASP A 107 -20.96 7.42 6.49
CA ASP A 107 -21.76 6.39 7.15
C ASP A 107 -23.22 6.61 6.73
N GLU A 108 -23.57 6.36 5.47
CA GLU A 108 -24.97 6.13 5.13
C GLU A 108 -25.32 4.76 5.68
N ASP A 109 -26.00 4.79 6.82
CA ASP A 109 -26.56 3.64 7.53
C ASP A 109 -27.27 2.72 6.53
N PHE A 110 -26.76 1.49 6.41
CA PHE A 110 -27.50 0.36 5.84
C PHE A 110 -28.64 -0.06 6.78
#